data_AF-A0A0B6XVS6-F1
#
_entry.id   AF-A0A0B6XVS6-F1
#
_cell.length_a   1.000
_cell.length_b   1.000
_cell.length_c   1.000
_cell.angle_alpha   90.00
_cell.angle_beta   90.00
_cell.angle_gamma   90.00
#
_symmetry.space_group_name_H-M   'P 1'
#
loop_
_entity.id
_entity.type
_entity.pdbx_description
1 polymer ?
#
loop_
_entity_poly.entity_id
_entity_poly.type
_entity_poly.pdbx_seq_one_letter_code
_entity_poly.pdbx_strand_id
1 'polypeptide(L)'
;RMANLLGDPSKQTGLIISERFVNIPSQVALPSYQSLKSDIEKAVRKNKKFDFTHLVLISKLYRKKADGQSENQLFFFNPEEQLFKEISEFNYTFSVADMMGSPSAGNWQEKNSDFESFRAVMVFNAKSLSKMILKLQTQISPA
;
A
#
# COMPACT_ATOMS: atom_id res chain seq x y z
N ARG A 1 -11.97 0.87 -14.60
CA ARG A 1 -11.55 -0.30 -13.78
C ARG A 1 -11.98 -0.15 -12.33
N MET A 2 -11.44 0.83 -11.58
CA MET A 2 -11.86 1.06 -10.18
C MET A 2 -13.36 1.36 -10.04
N ALA A 3 -13.94 2.24 -10.88
CA ALA A 3 -15.37 2.54 -10.86
C ALA A 3 -16.25 1.28 -11.02
N ASN A 4 -15.85 0.35 -11.90
CA ASN A 4 -16.57 -0.91 -12.10
C ASN A 4 -16.46 -1.82 -10.87
N LEU A 5 -15.27 -1.90 -10.25
CA LEU A 5 -15.06 -2.70 -9.04
C LEU A 5 -15.90 -2.17 -7.87
N LEU A 6 -15.92 -0.86 -7.66
CA LEU A 6 -16.67 -0.23 -6.57
C LEU A 6 -18.18 -0.17 -6.82
N GLY A 7 -18.60 -0.17 -8.09
CA GLY A 7 -20.01 -0.15 -8.50
C GLY A 7 -20.67 -1.54 -8.54
N ASP A 8 -19.90 -2.63 -8.45
CA ASP A 8 -20.43 -3.99 -8.46
C ASP A 8 -20.79 -4.44 -7.03
N PRO A 9 -22.08 -4.58 -6.68
CA PRO A 9 -22.51 -4.97 -5.34
C PRO A 9 -22.14 -6.41 -4.98
N SER A 10 -21.74 -7.25 -5.95
CA SER A 10 -21.21 -8.60 -5.69
C SER A 10 -19.74 -8.58 -5.24
N LYS A 11 -19.05 -7.44 -5.39
CA LYS A 11 -17.63 -7.27 -5.07
C LYS A 11 -17.48 -6.53 -3.76
N GLN A 12 -17.35 -7.28 -2.66
CA GLN A 12 -16.96 -6.68 -1.40
C GLN A 12 -15.47 -6.25 -1.47
N THR A 13 -15.19 -4.97 -1.25
CA THR A 13 -13.83 -4.40 -1.32
C THR A 13 -13.41 -3.91 0.07
N GLY A 14 -12.22 -4.30 0.52
CA GLY A 14 -11.62 -3.85 1.77
C GLY A 14 -10.49 -2.85 1.53
N LEU A 15 -10.37 -1.83 2.39
CA LEU A 15 -9.23 -0.90 2.39
C LEU A 15 -8.25 -1.30 3.51
N ILE A 16 -7.02 -1.59 3.14
CA ILE A 16 -5.91 -1.79 4.06
C ILE A 16 -5.24 -0.44 4.30
N ILE A 17 -5.11 -0.07 5.57
CA ILE A 17 -4.30 1.05 6.02
C ILE A 17 -3.07 0.45 6.70
N SER A 18 -1.90 0.64 6.08
CA SER A 18 -0.62 0.14 6.58
C SER A 18 0.33 1.32 6.74
N GLU A 19 0.48 1.80 7.98
CA GLU A 19 1.33 2.94 8.32
C GLU A 19 2.19 2.58 9.52
N ARG A 20 3.46 2.98 9.49
CA ARG A 20 4.39 2.81 10.59
C ARG A 20 5.28 4.05 10.73
N PHE A 21 5.72 4.32 11.95
CA PHE A 21 6.75 5.34 12.18
C PHE A 21 8.07 4.93 11.51
N VAL A 22 8.88 5.92 11.11
CA VAL A 22 10.15 5.71 10.39
C VAL A 22 11.11 4.80 11.15
N ASN A 23 11.07 4.83 12.47
CA ASN A 23 11.92 4.02 13.36
C ASN A 23 11.43 2.59 13.58
N ILE A 24 10.23 2.22 13.12
CA ILE A 24 9.71 0.85 13.25
C ILE A 24 10.32 -0.01 12.15
N PRO A 25 10.97 -1.14 12.49
CA PRO A 25 11.63 -2.00 11.50
C PRO A 25 10.62 -2.74 10.60
N SER A 26 11.02 -3.00 9.34
CA SER A 26 10.20 -3.70 8.34
C SER A 26 9.75 -5.11 8.77
N GLN A 27 10.50 -5.74 9.67
CA GLN A 27 10.24 -7.07 10.22
C GLN A 27 8.90 -7.16 10.94
N VAL A 28 8.35 -6.03 11.42
CA VAL A 28 7.02 -5.96 12.05
C VAL A 28 5.89 -6.13 11.02
N ALA A 29 6.13 -5.88 9.73
CA ALA A 29 5.12 -5.99 8.69
C ALA A 29 4.57 -7.43 8.57
N LEU A 30 5.44 -8.44 8.62
CA LEU A 30 5.04 -9.84 8.49
C LEU A 30 4.04 -10.30 9.58
N PRO A 31 4.34 -10.19 10.89
CA PRO A 31 3.38 -10.56 11.93
C PRO A 31 2.12 -9.68 11.89
N SER A 32 2.22 -8.43 11.43
CA SER A 32 1.06 -7.55 11.26
C SER A 32 0.10 -8.07 10.18
N TYR A 33 0.60 -8.43 9.00
CA TYR A 33 -0.23 -8.98 7.92
C TYR A 33 -0.76 -10.38 8.24
N GLN A 34 0.01 -11.20 8.96
CA GLN A 34 -0.47 -12.50 9.48
C GLN A 34 -1.64 -12.32 10.45
N SER A 35 -1.53 -11.37 11.37
CA SER A 35 -2.60 -11.04 12.33
C SER A 35 -3.84 -10.52 11.62
N LEU A 36 -3.68 -9.58 10.68
CA LEU A 36 -4.77 -9.06 9.86
C LEU A 36 -5.51 -10.18 9.11
N LYS A 37 -4.78 -11.07 8.44
CA LYS A 37 -5.37 -12.23 7.75
C LYS A 37 -6.17 -13.10 8.73
N SER A 38 -5.60 -13.43 9.88
CA SER A 38 -6.26 -14.24 10.90
C SER A 38 -7.57 -13.61 11.39
N ASP A 39 -7.57 -12.29 11.59
CA ASP A 39 -8.75 -11.58 12.09
C ASP A 39 -9.84 -11.44 11.03
N ILE A 40 -9.48 -11.26 9.74
CA ILE A 40 -10.43 -11.36 8.63
C ILE A 40 -11.06 -12.76 8.60
N GLU A 41 -10.27 -13.83 8.69
CA GLU A 41 -10.78 -15.21 8.68
C GLU A 41 -11.67 -15.53 9.89
N LYS A 42 -11.35 -14.99 11.08
CA LYS A 42 -12.21 -15.10 12.27
C LYS A 42 -13.52 -14.34 12.07
N ALA A 43 -13.48 -13.15 11.46
CA ALA A 43 -14.65 -12.34 11.20
C ALA A 43 -15.60 -13.04 10.21
N VAL A 44 -15.05 -13.61 9.13
CA VAL A 44 -15.82 -14.40 8.15
C VAL A 44 -16.46 -15.62 8.82
N ARG A 45 -15.72 -16.38 9.64
CA ARG A 45 -16.28 -17.52 10.42
C ARG A 45 -17.41 -17.12 11.37
N LYS A 46 -17.40 -15.88 11.85
CA LYS A 46 -18.47 -15.30 12.70
C LYS A 46 -19.60 -14.67 11.87
N ASN A 47 -19.69 -14.95 10.57
CA ASN A 47 -20.67 -14.39 9.64
C ASN A 47 -20.67 -12.84 9.61
N LYS A 48 -19.53 -12.20 9.89
CA LYS A 48 -19.38 -10.75 9.70
C LYS A 48 -19.09 -10.45 8.23
N LYS A 49 -19.45 -9.24 7.80
CA LYS A 49 -19.22 -8.74 6.43
C LYS A 49 -17.73 -8.40 6.20
N PHE A 50 -16.87 -9.40 6.22
CA PHE A 50 -15.42 -9.29 5.95
C PHE A 50 -14.96 -10.28 4.86
N ASP A 51 -15.89 -10.90 4.13
CA ASP A 51 -15.59 -11.79 3.00
C ASP A 51 -15.24 -10.96 1.75
N PHE A 52 -14.06 -10.35 1.78
CA PHE A 52 -13.62 -9.45 0.72
C PHE A 52 -13.26 -10.22 -0.54
N THR A 53 -13.71 -9.72 -1.68
CA THR A 53 -13.27 -10.16 -3.00
C THR A 53 -11.95 -9.51 -3.39
N HIS A 54 -11.80 -8.22 -3.06
CA HIS A 54 -10.64 -7.39 -3.38
C HIS A 54 -10.20 -6.60 -2.16
N LEU A 55 -8.90 -6.32 -2.13
CA LEU A 55 -8.28 -5.46 -1.15
C LEU A 55 -7.56 -4.32 -1.88
N VAL A 56 -7.65 -3.13 -1.31
CA VAL A 56 -6.99 -1.92 -1.77
C VAL A 56 -5.94 -1.52 -0.73
N LEU A 57 -4.72 -1.25 -1.17
CA LEU A 57 -3.66 -0.66 -0.34
C LEU A 57 -3.24 0.67 -0.96
N ILE A 58 -3.11 1.70 -0.12
CA ILE A 58 -2.58 3.00 -0.53
C ILE A 58 -1.22 3.16 0.13
N SER A 59 -0.17 3.25 -0.68
CA SER A 59 1.21 3.32 -0.20
C SER A 59 1.85 4.66 -0.54
N LYS A 60 2.81 5.06 0.29
CA LYS A 60 3.61 6.27 0.09
C LYS A 60 4.84 5.96 -0.76
N LEU A 61 5.06 6.78 -1.77
CA LEU A 61 6.26 6.71 -2.60
C LEU A 61 6.91 8.08 -2.67
N TYR A 62 8.20 8.10 -2.99
CA TYR A 62 8.94 9.32 -3.23
C TYR A 62 9.86 9.17 -4.45
N ARG A 63 10.15 10.30 -5.09
CA ARG A 63 11.17 10.44 -6.13
C ARG A 63 12.13 11.53 -5.69
N LYS A 64 13.44 11.32 -5.87
CA LYS A 64 14.43 12.39 -5.72
C LYS A 64 14.40 13.27 -6.98
N LYS A 65 14.24 14.58 -6.81
CA LYS A 65 14.38 15.57 -7.88
C LYS A 65 15.86 15.62 -8.25
N ALA A 66 16.18 15.44 -9.53
CA ALA A 66 17.55 15.48 -10.01
C ALA A 66 17.82 16.81 -10.72
N ASP A 67 19.02 17.36 -10.53
CA ASP A 67 19.51 18.60 -11.13
C ASP A 67 19.91 18.43 -12.61
N GLY A 68 19.14 17.66 -13.37
CA GLY A 68 19.24 17.69 -14.83
C GLY A 68 19.14 16.36 -15.57
N GLN A 69 19.56 15.21 -15.03
CA GLN A 69 19.58 13.94 -15.82
C GLN A 69 19.53 12.62 -15.03
N SER A 70 18.89 12.55 -13.86
CA SER A 70 18.87 11.30 -13.07
C SER A 70 17.48 10.68 -12.94
N GLU A 71 17.44 9.35 -12.95
CA GLU A 71 16.31 8.48 -13.25
C GLU A 71 14.98 8.84 -12.59
N ASN A 72 13.91 8.68 -13.37
CA ASN A 72 12.52 8.90 -12.98
C ASN A 72 11.96 7.80 -12.03
N GLN A 73 12.85 7.19 -11.23
CA GLN A 73 12.55 6.02 -10.40
C GLN A 73 11.80 6.42 -9.13
N LEU A 74 10.75 5.66 -8.83
CA LEU A 74 9.95 5.82 -7.62
C LEU A 74 10.38 4.78 -6.58
N PHE A 75 10.55 5.24 -5.34
CA PHE A 75 10.89 4.42 -4.20
C PHE A 75 9.71 4.33 -3.25
N PHE A 76 9.45 3.13 -2.71
CA PHE A 76 8.45 2.94 -1.65
C PHE A 76 9.02 3.40 -0.31
N PHE A 77 8.18 4.05 0.50
CA PHE A 77 8.56 4.43 1.86
C PHE A 77 8.74 3.20 2.76
N ASN A 78 7.89 2.20 2.54
CA ASN A 78 7.97 0.88 3.15
C ASN A 78 8.41 -0.11 2.06
N PRO A 79 9.67 -0.58 2.05
CA PRO A 79 10.20 -1.43 0.97
C PRO A 79 9.38 -2.70 0.72
N GLU A 80 8.79 -3.26 1.78
CA GLU A 80 7.91 -4.42 1.72
C GLU A 80 6.67 -4.23 0.83
N GLU A 81 6.23 -2.98 0.65
CA GLU A 81 5.05 -2.64 -0.17
C GLU A 81 5.29 -2.83 -1.67
N GLN A 82 6.56 -2.92 -2.11
CA GLN A 82 6.88 -3.27 -3.49
C GLN A 82 6.30 -4.64 -3.89
N LEU A 83 6.26 -5.60 -2.96
CA LEU A 83 5.68 -6.91 -3.19
C LEU A 83 4.18 -6.85 -3.49
N PHE A 84 3.47 -5.89 -2.88
CA PHE A 84 2.05 -5.68 -3.16
C PHE A 84 1.84 -5.16 -4.58
N LYS A 85 2.74 -4.30 -5.07
CA LYS A 85 2.69 -3.82 -6.45
C LYS A 85 2.86 -4.96 -7.45
N GLU A 86 3.77 -5.89 -7.19
CA GLU A 86 4.01 -7.07 -8.06
C GLU A 86 2.81 -8.01 -8.16
N ILE A 87 2.03 -8.15 -7.08
CA ILE A 87 0.85 -9.04 -7.05
C ILE A 87 -0.45 -8.29 -7.35
N SER A 88 -0.39 -6.98 -7.56
CA SER A 88 -1.56 -6.16 -7.86
C SER A 88 -2.14 -6.57 -9.22
N GLU A 89 -3.46 -6.67 -9.28
CA GLU A 89 -4.17 -6.86 -10.55
C GLU A 89 -4.10 -5.57 -11.38
N PHE A 90 -4.22 -4.44 -10.69
CA PHE A 90 -3.90 -3.14 -11.25
C PHE A 90 -3.43 -2.20 -10.16
N ASN A 91 -2.58 -1.26 -10.55
CA ASN A 91 -2.12 -0.18 -9.70
C ASN A 91 -2.09 1.14 -10.47
N TYR A 92 -2.27 2.23 -9.74
CA TYR A 92 -2.18 3.59 -10.28
C TYR A 92 -1.33 4.43 -9.33
N THR A 93 -0.36 5.18 -9.89
CA THR A 93 0.52 6.04 -9.11
C THR A 93 0.36 7.48 -9.57
N PHE A 94 0.23 8.41 -8.62
CA PHE A 94 0.05 9.83 -8.91
C PHE A 94 0.84 10.69 -7.92
N SER A 95 1.27 11.87 -8.39
CA SER A 95 1.93 12.87 -7.56
C SER A 95 0.91 13.51 -6.63
N VAL A 96 1.32 13.77 -5.39
CA VAL A 96 0.53 14.54 -4.42
C VAL A 96 1.14 15.90 -4.13
N ALA A 97 2.10 16.34 -4.96
CA ALA A 97 2.76 17.64 -4.80
C ALA A 97 1.76 18.80 -4.67
N ASP A 98 0.72 18.82 -5.52
CA ASP A 98 -0.28 19.90 -5.55
C ASP A 98 -1.34 19.76 -4.44
N MET A 99 -1.61 18.53 -3.98
CA MET A 99 -2.63 18.24 -2.97
C MET A 99 -2.16 18.59 -1.54
N MET A 100 -0.85 18.61 -1.31
CA MET A 100 -0.24 18.90 0.00
C MET A 100 -0.10 20.41 0.28
N GLY A 101 -0.49 21.28 -0.66
CA GLY A 101 -0.54 22.74 -0.50
C GLY A 101 -1.85 23.29 0.07
N SER A 102 -2.82 22.42 0.41
CA SER A 102 -4.08 22.81 1.05
C SER A 102 -3.86 23.17 2.53
N PRO A 103 -4.37 24.31 3.04
CA PRO A 103 -4.15 24.76 4.42
C PRO A 103 -4.59 23.75 5.50
N SER A 104 -5.47 22.80 5.14
CA SER A 104 -6.05 21.81 6.04
C SER A 104 -5.19 20.56 6.27
N ALA A 105 -4.13 20.35 5.50
CA ALA A 105 -3.35 19.10 5.50
C ALA A 105 -2.02 19.16 6.28
N GLY A 106 -1.70 20.31 6.89
CA GLY A 106 -0.41 20.56 7.52
C GLY A 106 0.68 20.77 6.46
N ASN A 107 1.44 21.86 6.59
CA ASN A 107 2.55 22.18 5.70
C ASN A 107 3.68 21.15 5.84
N TRP A 108 3.59 20.04 5.11
CA TRP A 108 4.69 19.07 4.96
C TRP A 108 5.52 19.32 3.70
N GLN A 109 5.41 20.50 3.09
CA GLN A 109 6.42 20.97 2.16
C GLN A 109 7.24 22.07 2.82
N GLU A 110 8.45 21.71 3.21
CA GLU A 110 9.55 22.66 3.06
C GLU A 110 9.68 22.91 1.55
N LYS A 111 9.53 24.17 1.13
CA LYS A 111 9.63 24.61 -0.27
C LYS A 111 10.97 24.22 -0.95
N ASN A 112 11.92 23.67 -0.19
CA ASN A 112 13.25 23.23 -0.61
C ASN A 112 13.46 21.70 -0.48
N SER A 113 12.39 20.89 -0.49
CA SER A 113 12.58 19.43 -0.48
C SER A 113 13.07 18.93 -1.85
N ASP A 114 14.24 18.28 -1.82
CA ASP A 114 14.83 17.49 -2.93
C ASP A 114 13.95 16.30 -3.35
N PHE A 115 12.78 16.11 -2.73
CA PHE A 115 11.90 14.98 -2.97
C PHE A 115 10.52 15.42 -3.42
N GLU A 116 9.91 14.59 -4.27
CA GLU A 116 8.50 14.69 -4.63
C GLU A 116 7.75 13.47 -4.10
N SER A 117 6.60 13.74 -3.48
CA SER A 117 5.76 12.72 -2.87
C SER A 117 4.71 12.18 -3.84
N PHE A 118 4.50 10.87 -3.79
CA PHE A 118 3.53 10.14 -4.61
C PHE A 118 2.66 9.24 -3.72
N ARG A 119 1.53 8.81 -4.29
CA ARG A 119 0.71 7.72 -3.76
C ARG A 119 0.54 6.66 -4.82
N ALA A 120 0.70 5.39 -4.44
CA ALA A 120 0.28 4.27 -5.26
C ALA A 120 -0.98 3.65 -4.65
N VAL A 121 -2.03 3.55 -5.47
CA VAL A 121 -3.23 2.78 -5.17
C VAL A 121 -3.06 1.42 -5.82
N MET A 122 -3.04 0.37 -5.02
CA MET A 122 -2.83 -1.01 -5.47
C MET A 122 -4.06 -1.83 -5.14
N VAL A 123 -4.58 -2.55 -6.14
CA VAL A 123 -5.75 -3.41 -6.00
C VAL A 123 -5.35 -4.85 -6.29
N PHE A 124 -5.73 -5.77 -5.41
CA PHE A 124 -5.44 -7.19 -5.54
C PHE A 124 -6.60 -8.02 -5.03
N ASN A 125 -6.72 -9.23 -5.58
CA ASN A 125 -7.67 -10.22 -5.07
C ASN A 125 -7.35 -10.54 -3.60
N ALA A 126 -8.38 -10.65 -2.75
CA ALA A 126 -8.17 -10.92 -1.33
C ALA A 126 -7.43 -12.24 -1.07
N LYS A 127 -7.61 -13.25 -1.94
CA LYS A 127 -6.90 -14.54 -1.87
C LYS A 127 -5.38 -14.38 -2.09
N SER A 128 -4.96 -13.32 -2.78
CA SER A 128 -3.54 -13.01 -2.99
C SER A 128 -2.82 -12.54 -1.72
N LEU A 129 -3.55 -12.20 -0.64
CA LEU A 129 -2.95 -11.81 0.63
C LEU A 129 -2.07 -12.94 1.22
N SER A 130 -2.50 -14.20 1.10
CA SER A 130 -1.69 -15.35 1.53
C SER A 130 -0.38 -15.46 0.73
N LYS A 131 -0.45 -15.26 -0.59
CA LYS A 131 0.72 -15.26 -1.47
C LYS A 131 1.69 -14.13 -1.11
N MET A 132 1.15 -12.96 -0.76
CA MET A 132 1.92 -11.81 -0.29
C MET A 132 2.68 -12.12 0.99
N ILE A 133 2.00 -12.66 2.01
CA ILE A 133 2.59 -13.04 3.29
C ILE A 133 3.74 -14.05 3.09
N LEU A 134 3.55 -15.02 2.19
CA LEU A 134 4.60 -15.98 1.83
C LEU A 134 5.83 -15.29 1.21
N LYS A 135 5.63 -14.36 0.26
CA LYS A 135 6.74 -13.58 -0.32
C LYS A 135 7.48 -12.75 0.74
N LEU A 136 6.75 -12.10 1.66
CA LEU A 136 7.35 -11.35 2.77
C LEU A 136 8.20 -12.25 3.67
N GLN A 137 7.69 -13.43 3.99
CA GLN A 137 8.40 -14.38 4.84
C GLN A 137 9.73 -14.80 4.23
N THR A 138 9.77 -15.04 2.91
CA THR A 138 11.02 -15.36 2.20
C THR A 138 12.03 -14.21 2.21
N GLN A 139 11.58 -12.95 2.17
CA GLN A 139 12.48 -11.79 2.21
C GLN A 139 13.03 -11.50 3.61
N ILE A 140 12.23 -11.70 4.66
CA ILE A 140 12.61 -11.39 6.05
C ILE A 140 13.41 -12.52 6.71
N SER A 141 13.21 -13.77 6.27
CA SER A 141 13.96 -14.94 6.73
C SER A 141 14.61 -15.65 5.55
N PRO A 142 15.71 -15.11 4.98
CA PRO A 142 16.51 -15.85 4.02
C PRO A 142 17.10 -17.08 4.73
N ALA A 143 16.93 -18.25 4.11
CA ALA A 143 17.46 -19.52 4.59
C ALA A 143 19.00 -19.51 4.66
#